data_AF-A0A0F9QCJ9-F1
#
_entry.id   AF-A0A0F9QCJ9-F1
#
_cell.length_a   1.000
_cell.length_b   1.000
_cell.length_c   1.000
_cell.angle_alpha   90.00
_cell.angle_beta   90.00
_cell.angle_gamma   90.00
#
_symmetry.space_group_name_H-M   'P 1'
#
loop_
_entity.id
_entity.type
_entity.pdbx_description
1 polymer ?
#
loop_
_entity_poly.entity_id
_entity_poly.type
_entity_poly.pdbx_seq_one_letter_code
_entity_poly.pdbx_strand_id
1 'polypeptide(L)'
;MQRNDKIFLDKKIPIRSIQKPFCKKCMDSINQGEDKCYNCKHPPPIVEDWYFNKVLCLGIYHSYGNDDDFSNKVPINIISNLIYLLKFKKTKNFKNYAGKLLADGLFQLITKNLEIFKNTKYITASPNFNKFMKINCEYIIIPLLKKMNKNGFDVENALNNTERLREVGENKKKLLAQRFNDIYGVHNIVGKDFAGKEVLIIDDVYTSGSTVWDLARALKERNAGKINVLVVGRAIRYNSWKVPQNFDFDELILYFSYLDIDRVPRIIDDVKVTQLEVLEDRIIASFQGSEGDYRLLIDYKNKIIKHNCRNFIHNRMRIKKFCKHLTKVFIDLRDQNTRFYVKNLLNSIYLCLDRWEFKEF
;
A
#
# COMPACT_ATOMS: atom_id res chain seq x y z
N MET A 1 12.25 -11.39 16.39
CA MET A 1 11.26 -10.38 15.97
C MET A 1 11.95 -9.03 15.85
N GLN A 2 12.36 -8.62 14.64
CA GLN A 2 12.84 -7.25 14.41
C GLN A 2 11.65 -6.29 14.58
N ARG A 3 11.83 -5.17 15.30
CA ARG A 3 10.85 -4.09 15.38
C ARG A 3 10.44 -3.73 13.95
N ASN A 4 9.15 -3.77 13.64
CA ASN A 4 8.64 -3.20 12.40
C ASN A 4 8.95 -1.71 12.42
N ASP A 5 9.97 -1.30 11.68
CA ASP A 5 10.34 0.10 11.55
C ASP A 5 9.23 0.85 10.82
N LYS A 6 8.41 1.56 11.61
CA LYS A 6 7.39 2.45 11.10
C LYS A 6 8.05 3.55 10.26
N ILE A 7 7.48 3.78 9.09
CA ILE A 7 7.74 4.95 8.26
C ILE A 7 6.54 5.87 8.42
N PHE A 8 6.72 7.18 8.31
CA PHE A 8 5.61 8.13 8.47
C PHE A 8 5.38 8.88 7.16
N LEU A 9 4.17 8.98 6.64
CA LEU A 9 3.89 9.91 5.55
C LEU A 9 3.67 11.30 6.11
N ASP A 10 4.39 12.28 5.56
CA ASP A 10 4.41 13.66 6.02
C ASP A 10 4.67 13.79 7.53
N LYS A 11 5.52 12.90 8.07
CA LYS A 11 5.84 12.77 9.51
C LYS A 11 4.64 12.46 10.42
N LYS A 12 3.47 12.14 9.87
CA LYS A 12 2.24 11.97 10.64
C LYS A 12 1.62 10.59 10.51
N ILE A 13 1.59 10.04 9.29
CA ILE A 13 0.82 8.83 9.01
C ILE A 13 1.72 7.60 9.07
N PRO A 14 1.67 6.78 10.15
CA PRO A 14 2.50 5.59 10.22
C PRO A 14 2.07 4.61 9.14
N ILE A 15 3.06 4.07 8.46
CA ILE A 15 2.94 3.02 7.47
C ILE A 15 3.96 1.93 7.79
N ARG A 16 3.53 0.69 7.58
CA ARG A 16 4.40 -0.47 7.72
C ARG A 16 5.14 -0.70 6.44
N SER A 17 6.46 -0.55 6.51
CA SER A 17 7.36 -1.05 5.48
C SER A 17 7.27 -2.58 5.41
N ILE A 18 7.41 -3.13 4.20
CA ILE A 18 7.61 -4.57 4.03
C ILE A 18 9.11 -4.77 3.85
N GLN A 19 9.77 -5.32 4.87
CA GLN A 19 11.21 -5.60 4.83
C GLN A 19 11.53 -7.09 4.65
N LYS A 20 10.55 -7.92 4.30
CA LYS A 20 10.76 -9.37 4.17
C LYS A 20 11.69 -9.70 2.99
N PRO A 21 12.53 -10.74 3.09
CA PRO A 21 13.21 -11.25 1.92
C PRO A 21 12.14 -11.68 0.89
N PHE A 22 12.36 -11.33 -0.38
CA PHE A 22 11.49 -11.72 -1.47
C PHE A 22 12.14 -12.88 -2.23
N CYS A 23 11.31 -13.83 -2.69
CA CYS A 23 11.76 -14.95 -3.48
C CYS A 23 12.33 -14.48 -4.81
N LYS A 24 13.59 -14.74 -5.13
CA LYS A 24 14.16 -14.49 -6.47
C LYS A 24 13.57 -15.41 -7.58
N LYS A 25 12.35 -15.92 -7.48
CA LYS A 25 11.67 -16.59 -8.61
C LYS A 25 10.29 -16.00 -8.82
N CYS A 26 9.47 -16.00 -7.77
CA CYS A 26 8.13 -15.43 -7.83
C CYS A 26 7.99 -14.07 -7.15
N MET A 27 9.05 -13.61 -6.47
CA MET A 27 9.11 -12.35 -5.70
C MET A 27 8.02 -12.21 -4.65
N ASP A 28 7.48 -13.35 -4.18
CA ASP A 28 6.66 -13.40 -2.98
C ASP A 28 7.52 -13.29 -1.73
N SER A 29 6.94 -12.78 -0.66
CA SER A 29 7.62 -12.72 0.64
C SER A 29 7.96 -14.13 1.11
N ILE A 30 9.21 -14.33 1.50
CA ILE A 30 9.70 -15.50 2.23
C ILE A 30 9.81 -15.08 3.70
N ASN A 31 9.47 -15.95 4.65
CA ASN A 31 9.79 -15.61 6.04
C ASN A 31 11.28 -15.83 6.30
N GLN A 32 11.87 -15.00 7.15
CA GLN A 32 13.26 -15.21 7.58
C GLN A 32 13.39 -16.60 8.23
N GLY A 33 14.37 -17.38 7.77
CA GLY A 33 14.63 -18.74 8.29
C GLY A 33 13.93 -19.88 7.53
N GLU A 34 13.09 -19.59 6.54
CA GLU A 34 12.55 -20.63 5.66
C GLU A 34 13.58 -21.06 4.61
N ASP A 35 13.57 -22.35 4.28
CA ASP A 35 14.43 -23.00 3.30
C ASP A 35 13.78 -23.10 1.91
N LYS A 36 12.51 -22.72 1.76
CA LYS A 36 11.76 -22.67 0.49
C LYS A 36 10.73 -21.54 0.49
N CYS A 37 10.52 -20.94 -0.68
CA CYS A 37 9.37 -20.06 -0.90
C CYS A 37 8.08 -20.87 -0.93
N TYR A 38 7.06 -20.48 -0.16
CA TYR A 38 5.77 -21.17 -0.16
C TYR A 38 5.08 -21.25 -1.52
N ASN A 39 5.18 -20.20 -2.34
CA ASN A 39 4.43 -20.14 -3.60
C ASN A 39 5.08 -20.96 -4.72
N CYS A 40 6.41 -20.88 -4.85
CA CYS A 40 7.11 -21.57 -5.93
C CYS A 40 7.91 -22.80 -5.47
N LYS A 41 7.96 -23.08 -4.16
CA LYS A 41 8.75 -24.16 -3.53
C LYS A 41 10.26 -24.12 -3.81
N HIS A 42 10.78 -23.01 -4.35
CA HIS A 42 12.21 -22.85 -4.63
C HIS A 42 12.97 -22.46 -3.37
N PRO A 43 14.20 -22.96 -3.18
CA PRO A 43 15.04 -22.52 -2.10
C PRO A 43 15.27 -20.99 -2.15
N PRO A 44 15.21 -20.28 -1.00
CA PRO A 44 15.72 -18.95 -0.86
C PRO A 44 17.23 -18.96 -1.15
N PRO A 45 17.76 -17.78 -1.43
CA PRO A 45 18.43 -17.48 -2.68
C PRO A 45 19.67 -18.33 -2.98
N ILE A 46 19.64 -19.04 -4.11
CA ILE A 46 20.78 -19.22 -5.02
C ILE A 46 20.24 -19.05 -6.44
N VAL A 47 20.36 -17.85 -7.03
CA VAL A 47 20.20 -17.63 -8.49
C VAL A 47 20.97 -16.39 -8.91
N GLU A 48 21.75 -16.53 -9.99
CA GLU A 48 22.72 -15.59 -10.56
C GLU A 48 22.09 -14.63 -11.61
N ASP A 49 20.86 -14.89 -12.10
CA ASP A 49 20.29 -14.26 -13.31
C ASP A 49 19.23 -13.14 -13.10
N TRP A 50 19.24 -12.42 -11.98
CA TRP A 50 18.35 -11.24 -11.82
C TRP A 50 19.05 -9.95 -12.22
N TYR A 51 18.41 -9.17 -13.08
CA TYR A 51 18.95 -7.88 -13.55
C TYR A 51 18.95 -6.76 -12.50
N PHE A 52 18.40 -7.00 -11.31
CA PHE A 52 18.38 -6.03 -10.21
C PHE A 52 18.75 -6.66 -8.86
N ASN A 53 19.26 -5.82 -7.96
CA ASN A 53 19.94 -6.21 -6.73
C ASN A 53 19.01 -6.27 -5.51
N LYS A 54 18.14 -5.26 -5.33
CA LYS A 54 17.25 -5.13 -4.17
C LYS A 54 15.87 -4.62 -4.59
N VAL A 55 14.85 -5.08 -3.89
CA VAL A 55 13.49 -4.54 -3.98
C VAL A 55 13.05 -4.13 -2.58
N LEU A 56 12.70 -2.85 -2.43
CA LEU A 56 12.14 -2.30 -1.21
C LEU A 56 10.73 -1.82 -1.47
N CYS A 57 9.85 -2.08 -0.51
CA CYS A 57 8.44 -1.79 -0.65
C CYS A 57 7.93 -0.95 0.52
N LEU A 58 7.25 0.16 0.18
CA LEU A 58 6.72 1.08 1.17
C LEU A 58 5.58 0.49 2.00
N GLY A 59 4.74 -0.34 1.38
CA GLY A 59 3.69 -1.05 2.10
C GLY A 59 2.90 -2.00 1.22
N ILE A 60 1.87 -2.62 1.78
CA ILE A 60 1.10 -3.61 1.05
C ILE A 60 -0.01 -2.93 0.24
N TYR A 61 -0.16 -3.32 -1.03
CA TYR A 61 -1.31 -2.96 -1.86
C TYR A 61 -2.36 -4.06 -1.82
N HIS A 62 -3.58 -3.71 -1.42
CA HIS A 62 -4.72 -4.62 -1.41
C HIS A 62 -6.04 -3.89 -1.54
N SER A 63 -6.95 -4.52 -2.28
CA SER A 63 -8.29 -4.03 -2.50
C SER A 63 -9.30 -5.18 -2.47
N TYR A 64 -10.46 -4.97 -1.85
CA TYR A 64 -11.62 -5.85 -1.99
C TYR A 64 -12.41 -5.50 -3.26
N GLY A 65 -12.99 -6.50 -3.94
CA GLY A 65 -13.85 -6.33 -5.12
C GLY A 65 -13.50 -7.28 -6.25
N ASN A 66 -14.43 -7.53 -7.18
CA ASN A 66 -14.17 -8.32 -8.38
C ASN A 66 -13.03 -7.69 -9.20
N ASP A 67 -12.13 -8.53 -9.71
CA ASP A 67 -10.89 -8.08 -10.35
C ASP A 67 -11.10 -7.20 -11.59
N ASP A 68 -12.29 -7.28 -12.18
CA ASP A 68 -12.66 -6.72 -13.48
C ASP A 68 -13.39 -5.35 -13.39
N ASP A 69 -13.85 -4.92 -12.20
CA ASP A 69 -14.54 -3.63 -12.02
C ASP A 69 -13.83 -2.74 -10.99
N PHE A 70 -13.07 -1.77 -11.49
CA PHE A 70 -12.32 -0.81 -10.68
C PHE A 70 -13.19 0.13 -9.86
N SER A 71 -14.47 0.33 -10.24
CA SER A 71 -15.39 1.17 -9.47
C SER A 71 -15.77 0.55 -8.12
N ASN A 72 -15.59 -0.76 -7.99
CA ASN A 72 -15.91 -1.55 -6.80
C ASN A 72 -14.65 -2.00 -6.02
N LYS A 73 -13.45 -1.55 -6.40
CA LYS A 73 -12.22 -1.83 -5.65
C LYS A 73 -12.11 -0.95 -4.42
N VAL A 74 -12.26 -1.54 -3.25
CA VAL A 74 -12.13 -0.87 -1.95
C VAL A 74 -10.70 -1.03 -1.45
N PRO A 75 -9.88 0.02 -1.43
CA PRO A 75 -8.52 -0.10 -0.93
C PRO A 75 -8.54 -0.23 0.59
N ILE A 76 -7.77 -1.19 1.13
CA ILE A 76 -7.94 -1.57 2.54
C ILE A 76 -7.07 -0.77 3.50
N ASN A 77 -6.01 -0.12 3.00
CA ASN A 77 -5.07 0.65 3.81
C ASN A 77 -4.68 1.96 3.10
N ILE A 78 -4.00 2.85 3.83
CA ILE A 78 -3.58 4.17 3.34
C ILE A 78 -2.78 4.08 2.03
N ILE A 79 -1.85 3.12 1.92
CA ILE A 79 -1.05 2.92 0.71
C ILE A 79 -1.94 2.59 -0.49
N SER A 80 -2.87 1.67 -0.30
CA SER A 80 -3.81 1.24 -1.33
C SER A 80 -4.74 2.40 -1.74
N ASN A 81 -5.14 3.24 -0.79
CA ASN A 81 -5.92 4.45 -1.05
C ASN A 81 -5.16 5.47 -1.89
N LEU A 82 -3.91 5.76 -1.51
CA LEU A 82 -3.07 6.71 -2.24
C LEU A 82 -2.78 6.21 -3.66
N ILE A 83 -2.52 4.91 -3.84
CA ILE A 83 -2.40 4.28 -5.15
C ILE A 83 -3.70 4.39 -5.95
N TYR A 84 -4.86 4.16 -5.30
CA TYR A 84 -6.16 4.30 -5.95
C TYR A 84 -6.40 5.74 -6.43
N LEU A 85 -6.12 6.73 -5.58
CA LEU A 85 -6.20 8.15 -5.95
C LEU A 85 -5.28 8.47 -7.13
N LEU A 86 -4.06 7.93 -7.12
CA LEU A 86 -3.08 8.12 -8.18
C LEU A 86 -3.55 7.53 -9.52
N LYS A 87 -4.08 6.30 -9.51
CA LYS A 87 -4.46 5.56 -10.72
C LYS A 87 -5.79 6.05 -11.31
N PHE A 88 -6.81 6.25 -10.48
CA PHE A 88 -8.20 6.30 -10.94
C PHE A 88 -8.88 7.66 -10.81
N LYS A 89 -8.36 8.60 -10.00
CA LYS A 89 -8.97 9.93 -9.92
C LYS A 89 -8.55 10.80 -11.10
N LYS A 90 -9.53 11.45 -11.75
CA LYS A 90 -9.31 12.30 -12.94
C LYS A 90 -8.58 13.61 -12.63
N THR A 91 -8.76 14.18 -11.44
CA THR A 91 -8.18 15.51 -11.14
C THR A 91 -6.70 15.42 -10.81
N LYS A 92 -5.89 16.27 -11.47
CA LYS A 92 -4.45 16.40 -11.24
C LYS A 92 -4.10 16.72 -9.78
N ASN A 93 -4.95 17.46 -9.06
CA ASN A 93 -4.72 17.83 -7.66
C ASN A 93 -4.63 16.62 -6.72
N PHE A 94 -5.58 15.68 -6.80
CA PHE A 94 -5.52 14.45 -5.99
C PHE A 94 -4.31 13.59 -6.35
N LYS A 95 -3.95 13.48 -7.64
CA LYS A 95 -2.75 12.75 -8.07
C LYS A 95 -1.46 13.38 -7.54
N ASN A 96 -1.35 14.71 -7.59
CA ASN A 96 -0.22 15.46 -7.03
C ASN A 96 -0.10 15.25 -5.52
N TYR A 97 -1.21 15.34 -4.78
CA TYR A 97 -1.24 15.13 -3.34
C TYR A 97 -0.81 13.70 -2.98
N ALA A 98 -1.43 12.70 -3.62
CA ALA A 98 -1.09 11.30 -3.40
C ALA A 98 0.38 11.01 -3.74
N GLY A 99 0.85 11.47 -4.90
CA GLY A 99 2.24 11.30 -5.34
C GLY A 99 3.25 11.93 -4.38
N LYS A 100 2.96 13.12 -3.83
CA LYS A 100 3.82 13.79 -2.84
C LYS A 100 3.90 13.00 -1.53
N LEU A 101 2.78 12.49 -1.01
CA LEU A 101 2.77 11.67 0.20
C LEU A 101 3.54 10.37 -0.01
N LEU A 102 3.31 9.69 -1.12
CA LEU A 102 4.01 8.45 -1.46
C LEU A 102 5.52 8.69 -1.59
N ALA A 103 5.93 9.77 -2.26
CA ALA A 103 7.33 10.17 -2.35
C ALA A 103 7.97 10.46 -0.99
N ASP A 104 7.22 11.00 -0.03
CA ASP A 104 7.73 11.20 1.34
C ASP A 104 8.03 9.87 2.04
N GLY A 105 7.11 8.91 1.94
CA GLY A 105 7.32 7.58 2.48
C GLY A 105 8.49 6.85 1.81
N LEU A 106 8.57 6.90 0.48
CA LEU A 106 9.69 6.31 -0.26
C LEU A 106 11.02 6.96 0.13
N PHE A 107 11.07 8.28 0.31
CA PHE A 107 12.27 8.97 0.74
C PHE A 107 12.72 8.55 2.15
N GLN A 108 11.79 8.35 3.09
CA GLN A 108 12.14 7.79 4.40
C GLN A 108 12.64 6.35 4.33
N LEU A 109 12.15 5.55 3.38
CA LEU A 109 12.69 4.22 3.13
C LEU A 109 14.12 4.30 2.59
N ILE A 110 14.42 5.28 1.73
CA ILE A 110 15.77 5.56 1.23
C ILE A 110 16.71 5.96 2.37
N THR A 111 16.31 6.92 3.22
CA THR A 111 17.18 7.40 4.31
C THR A 111 17.43 6.35 5.40
N LYS A 112 16.54 5.38 5.56
CA LYS A 112 16.78 4.24 6.46
C LYS A 112 17.70 3.17 5.87
N ASN A 113 17.93 3.19 4.56
CA ASN A 113 18.73 2.19 3.84
C ASN A 113 19.76 2.91 2.94
N LEU A 114 20.48 3.88 3.51
CA LEU A 114 21.42 4.74 2.78
C LEU A 114 22.48 3.92 2.04
N GLU A 115 22.94 2.83 2.63
CA GLU A 115 23.91 1.91 2.05
C GLU A 115 23.46 1.30 0.72
N ILE A 116 22.14 1.19 0.49
CA ILE A 116 21.55 0.67 -0.76
C ILE A 116 21.48 1.76 -1.82
N PHE A 117 21.18 3.00 -1.42
CA PHE A 117 20.77 4.05 -2.35
C PHE A 117 21.76 5.20 -2.53
N LYS A 118 22.78 5.33 -1.67
CA LYS A 118 23.71 6.48 -1.65
C LYS A 118 24.38 6.79 -2.99
N ASN A 119 24.60 5.76 -3.81
CA ASN A 119 25.31 5.86 -5.09
C ASN A 119 24.36 5.89 -6.30
N THR A 120 23.04 5.94 -6.06
CA THR A 120 22.03 6.04 -7.13
C THR A 120 22.32 7.29 -7.96
N LYS A 121 22.55 7.11 -9.27
CA LYS A 121 22.75 8.23 -10.20
C LYS A 121 21.50 8.53 -11.01
N TYR A 122 20.73 7.51 -11.35
CA TYR A 122 19.51 7.66 -12.17
C TYR A 122 18.28 7.12 -11.49
N ILE A 123 17.16 7.82 -11.66
CA ILE A 123 15.83 7.34 -11.29
C ILE A 123 14.96 7.21 -12.54
N THR A 124 14.23 6.10 -12.66
CA THR A 124 13.29 5.88 -13.77
C THR A 124 12.10 5.02 -13.37
N ALA A 125 11.17 4.78 -14.28
CA ALA A 125 10.02 3.89 -14.15
C ALA A 125 9.63 3.33 -15.52
N SER A 126 8.72 2.36 -15.54
CA SER A 126 8.15 1.86 -16.79
C SER A 126 7.33 2.98 -17.49
N PRO A 127 7.67 3.34 -18.73
CA PRO A 127 6.95 4.36 -19.48
C PRO A 127 5.61 3.82 -20.01
N ASN A 128 4.68 4.73 -20.30
CA ASN A 128 3.52 4.39 -21.12
C ASN A 128 3.96 4.09 -22.55
N PHE A 129 3.22 3.23 -23.25
CA PHE A 129 3.42 3.02 -24.69
C PHE A 129 3.19 4.32 -25.46
N ASN A 130 2.12 5.06 -25.13
CA ASN A 130 1.91 6.41 -25.63
C ASN A 130 2.73 7.43 -24.82
N LYS A 131 3.80 7.96 -25.43
CA LYS A 131 4.71 8.94 -24.80
C LYS A 131 4.05 10.29 -24.44
N PHE A 132 2.91 10.64 -25.04
CA PHE A 132 2.18 11.87 -24.71
C PHE A 132 1.36 11.74 -23.41
N MET A 133 1.13 10.51 -22.94
CA MET A 133 0.41 10.28 -21.70
C MET A 133 1.36 10.24 -20.52
N LYS A 134 1.15 11.17 -19.59
CA LYS A 134 1.86 11.20 -18.30
C LYS A 134 1.74 9.85 -17.58
N ILE A 135 2.85 9.28 -17.14
CA ILE A 135 2.80 8.07 -16.33
C ILE A 135 2.39 8.40 -14.89
N ASN A 136 1.66 7.49 -14.23
CA ASN A 136 1.28 7.68 -12.83
C ASN A 136 2.52 7.84 -11.92
N CYS A 137 3.60 7.13 -12.22
CA CYS A 137 4.85 7.20 -11.46
C CYS A 137 5.55 8.57 -11.52
N GLU A 138 5.28 9.42 -12.50
CA GLU A 138 5.85 10.78 -12.53
C GLU A 138 5.38 11.64 -11.36
N TYR A 139 4.14 11.44 -10.90
CA TYR A 139 3.63 12.14 -9.71
C TYR A 139 4.38 11.76 -8.44
N ILE A 140 5.10 10.62 -8.44
CA ILE A 140 5.96 10.15 -7.35
C ILE A 140 7.42 10.56 -7.59
N ILE A 141 7.96 10.29 -8.80
CA ILE A 141 9.37 10.53 -9.15
C ILE A 141 9.73 12.01 -9.01
N ILE A 142 8.91 12.93 -9.51
CA ILE A 142 9.22 14.37 -9.47
C ILE A 142 9.42 14.86 -8.02
N PRO A 143 8.46 14.68 -7.09
CA PRO A 143 8.67 15.09 -5.70
C PRO A 143 9.75 14.27 -4.98
N LEU A 144 9.94 12.99 -5.32
CA LEU A 144 11.00 12.17 -4.73
C LEU A 144 12.39 12.68 -5.13
N LEU A 145 12.62 12.93 -6.41
CA LEU A 145 13.86 13.48 -6.95
C LEU A 145 14.21 14.82 -6.30
N LYS A 146 13.21 15.72 -6.18
CA LYS A 146 13.38 17.00 -5.49
C LYS A 146 13.81 16.81 -4.03
N LYS A 147 13.23 15.82 -3.33
CA LYS A 147 13.62 15.49 -1.94
C LYS A 147 15.03 14.92 -1.88
N MET A 148 15.37 13.97 -2.74
CA MET A 148 16.70 13.36 -2.80
C MET A 148 17.76 14.43 -3.04
N ASN A 149 17.60 15.27 -4.07
CA ASN A 149 18.59 16.29 -4.42
C ASN A 149 18.73 17.37 -3.33
N LYS A 150 17.61 17.77 -2.69
CA LYS A 150 17.65 18.69 -1.54
C LYS A 150 18.41 18.10 -0.34
N ASN A 151 18.53 16.78 -0.24
CA ASN A 151 19.22 16.08 0.84
C ASN A 151 20.58 15.50 0.38
N GLY A 152 21.19 16.09 -0.66
CA GLY A 152 22.58 15.81 -1.03
C GLY A 152 22.79 14.59 -1.94
N PHE A 153 21.73 13.96 -2.44
CA PHE A 153 21.87 12.92 -3.47
C PHE A 153 22.07 13.57 -4.84
N ASP A 154 23.05 13.09 -5.61
CA ASP A 154 23.23 13.48 -7.01
C ASP A 154 22.45 12.51 -7.92
N VAL A 155 21.13 12.71 -8.01
CA VAL A 155 20.24 11.85 -8.79
C VAL A 155 19.61 12.65 -9.93
N GLU A 156 19.57 12.03 -11.10
CA GLU A 156 18.95 12.59 -12.31
C GLU A 156 17.75 11.75 -12.75
N ASN A 157 16.76 12.44 -13.31
CA ASN A 157 15.62 11.78 -13.96
C ASN A 157 16.05 11.14 -15.28
N ALA A 158 15.72 9.88 -15.48
CA ALA A 158 15.98 9.11 -16.70
C ALA A 158 14.71 8.55 -17.35
N LEU A 159 13.52 9.05 -16.98
CA LEU A 159 12.24 8.62 -17.55
C LEU A 159 12.18 8.77 -19.08
N ASN A 160 12.66 9.90 -19.61
CA ASN A 160 12.67 10.15 -21.05
C ASN A 160 13.67 9.27 -21.82
N ASN A 161 14.55 8.55 -21.11
CA ASN A 161 15.51 7.61 -21.68
C ASN A 161 14.99 6.18 -21.69
N THR A 162 13.78 5.95 -21.18
CA THR A 162 13.11 4.65 -21.21
C THR A 162 11.96 4.68 -22.18
N GLU A 163 11.85 3.64 -23.01
CA GLU A 163 10.78 3.51 -23.99
C GLU A 163 10.09 2.17 -23.87
N ARG A 164 8.81 2.16 -24.26
CA ARG A 164 8.03 0.93 -24.42
C ARG A 164 7.76 0.74 -25.91
N LEU A 165 8.29 -0.33 -26.48
CA LEU A 165 8.27 -0.60 -27.92
C LEU A 165 6.94 -1.16 -28.41
N ARG A 166 6.17 -1.79 -27.53
CA ARG A 166 4.84 -2.33 -27.85
C ARG A 166 3.90 -2.31 -26.64
N GLU A 167 2.61 -2.22 -26.93
CA GLU A 167 1.57 -2.43 -25.93
C GLU A 167 1.52 -3.90 -25.52
N VAL A 168 1.26 -4.15 -24.24
CA VAL A 168 1.02 -5.50 -23.72
C VAL A 168 -0.31 -5.46 -23.01
N GLY A 169 -1.25 -6.31 -23.47
CA GLY A 169 -2.61 -6.39 -22.95
C GLY A 169 -2.67 -6.86 -21.48
N GLU A 170 -3.88 -7.14 -21.00
CA GLU A 170 -4.10 -7.46 -19.60
C GLU A 170 -3.43 -8.78 -19.18
N ASN A 171 -2.34 -8.67 -18.43
CA ASN A 171 -1.56 -9.81 -17.94
C ASN A 171 -2.03 -10.33 -16.57
N LYS A 172 -3.11 -9.79 -16.00
CA LYS A 172 -3.55 -10.13 -14.62
C LYS A 172 -4.07 -11.56 -14.45
N LYS A 173 -4.66 -12.15 -15.50
CA LYS A 173 -5.22 -13.50 -15.47
C LYS A 173 -4.23 -14.58 -15.96
N LYS A 174 -3.09 -14.16 -16.55
CA LYS A 174 -2.09 -15.08 -17.11
C LYS A 174 -1.18 -15.69 -16.04
N LEU A 175 -0.63 -16.87 -16.35
CA LEU A 175 0.37 -17.55 -15.53
C LEU A 175 1.67 -16.73 -15.46
N LEU A 176 2.45 -16.92 -14.40
CA LEU A 176 3.67 -16.12 -14.17
C LEU A 176 4.62 -16.16 -15.37
N ALA A 177 4.95 -17.35 -15.89
CA ALA A 177 5.85 -17.51 -17.03
C ALA A 177 5.35 -16.76 -18.29
N GLN A 178 4.05 -16.82 -18.58
CA GLN A 178 3.46 -16.09 -19.69
C GLN A 178 3.64 -14.58 -19.54
N ARG A 179 3.48 -14.03 -18.32
CA ARG A 179 3.68 -12.59 -18.08
C ARG A 179 5.11 -12.13 -18.36
N PHE A 180 6.11 -12.98 -18.07
CA PHE A 180 7.51 -12.68 -18.37
C PHE A 180 7.79 -12.76 -19.87
N ASN A 181 7.25 -13.77 -20.55
CA ASN A 181 7.38 -13.90 -22.00
C ASN A 181 6.73 -12.72 -22.74
N ASP A 182 5.53 -12.31 -22.33
CA ASP A 182 4.80 -11.22 -22.97
C ASP A 182 5.56 -9.89 -22.88
N ILE A 183 6.17 -9.64 -21.73
CA ILE A 183 6.89 -8.39 -21.47
C ILE A 183 8.34 -8.43 -21.95
N TYR A 184 8.90 -9.60 -22.28
CA TYR A 184 10.30 -9.69 -22.71
C TYR A 184 10.56 -8.86 -23.97
N GLY A 185 11.56 -7.98 -23.90
CA GLY A 185 11.94 -7.12 -25.03
C GLY A 185 10.99 -5.94 -25.26
N VAL A 186 10.11 -5.64 -24.29
CA VAL A 186 9.13 -4.54 -24.43
C VAL A 186 9.77 -3.20 -24.11
N HIS A 187 10.70 -3.16 -23.17
CA HIS A 187 11.41 -1.96 -22.79
C HIS A 187 12.72 -1.82 -23.57
N ASN A 188 13.04 -0.56 -23.90
CA ASN A 188 14.30 -0.15 -24.49
C ASN A 188 14.83 1.11 -23.79
N ILE A 189 16.14 1.34 -23.93
CA ILE A 189 16.84 2.51 -23.40
C ILE A 189 17.42 3.32 -24.55
N VAL A 190 17.23 4.64 -24.53
CA VAL A 190 17.63 5.58 -25.58
C VAL A 190 18.47 6.75 -25.08
N GLY A 191 19.49 7.10 -25.86
CA GLY A 191 20.25 8.37 -25.78
C GLY A 191 21.24 8.53 -24.62
N LYS A 192 20.98 7.94 -23.45
CA LYS A 192 21.78 8.16 -22.23
C LYS A 192 22.70 6.98 -21.95
N ASP A 193 23.90 7.28 -21.49
CA ASP A 193 24.86 6.29 -21.03
C ASP A 193 24.56 5.87 -19.58
N PHE A 194 24.36 4.57 -19.39
CA PHE A 194 24.12 3.97 -18.08
C PHE A 194 25.33 3.16 -17.59
N ALA A 195 26.41 3.07 -18.37
CA ALA A 195 27.54 2.20 -18.09
C ALA A 195 28.09 2.40 -16.67
N GLY A 196 28.04 1.32 -15.88
CA GLY A 196 28.49 1.30 -14.48
C GLY A 196 27.67 2.15 -13.50
N LYS A 197 26.67 2.90 -13.97
CA LYS A 197 25.87 3.80 -13.11
C LYS A 197 24.79 3.03 -12.36
N GLU A 198 24.59 3.37 -11.09
CA GLU A 198 23.51 2.77 -10.30
C GLU A 198 22.16 3.42 -10.63
N VAL A 199 21.14 2.58 -10.86
CA VAL A 199 19.80 3.00 -11.29
C VAL A 199 18.76 2.56 -10.28
N LEU A 200 17.85 3.47 -9.95
CA LEU A 200 16.67 3.22 -9.12
C LEU A 200 15.42 3.17 -9.99
N ILE A 201 14.77 2.02 -10.04
CA ILE A 201 13.46 1.86 -10.69
C ILE A 201 12.35 2.11 -9.67
N ILE A 202 11.41 2.99 -10.01
CA ILE A 202 10.20 3.25 -9.25
C ILE A 202 9.00 2.59 -9.93
N ASP A 203 8.13 1.97 -9.14
CA ASP A 203 6.83 1.48 -9.61
C ASP A 203 5.74 1.72 -8.56
N ASP A 204 4.49 1.84 -9.01
CA ASP A 204 3.36 2.05 -8.12
C ASP A 204 2.93 0.76 -7.42
N VAL A 205 2.79 -0.35 -8.15
CA VAL A 205 2.34 -1.62 -7.63
C VAL A 205 3.14 -2.76 -8.22
N TYR A 206 3.91 -3.42 -7.34
CA TYR A 206 4.62 -4.64 -7.68
C TYR A 206 3.71 -5.86 -7.57
N THR A 207 3.33 -6.43 -8.71
CA THR A 207 2.46 -7.62 -8.80
C THR A 207 3.24 -8.92 -9.03
N SER A 208 3.70 -9.19 -10.25
CA SER A 208 4.66 -10.26 -10.57
C SER A 208 6.09 -9.74 -10.65
N GLY A 209 6.26 -8.42 -10.82
CA GLY A 209 7.57 -7.82 -11.09
C GLY A 209 8.04 -7.92 -12.52
N SER A 210 7.26 -8.52 -13.43
CA SER A 210 7.66 -8.75 -14.82
C SER A 210 7.98 -7.45 -15.57
N THR A 211 7.20 -6.39 -15.36
CA THR A 211 7.46 -5.06 -15.94
C THR A 211 8.78 -4.47 -15.47
N VAL A 212 9.04 -4.50 -14.16
CA VAL A 212 10.31 -4.03 -13.58
C VAL A 212 11.49 -4.87 -14.05
N TRP A 213 11.29 -6.18 -14.16
CA TRP A 213 12.32 -7.11 -14.63
C TRP A 213 12.76 -6.80 -16.07
N ASP A 214 11.80 -6.57 -16.98
CA ASP A 214 12.14 -6.26 -18.37
C ASP A 214 12.76 -4.87 -18.54
N LEU A 215 12.34 -3.90 -17.73
CA LEU A 215 13.01 -2.60 -17.67
C LEU A 215 14.45 -2.73 -17.14
N ALA A 216 14.67 -3.55 -16.10
CA ALA A 216 16.00 -3.82 -15.57
C ALA A 216 16.89 -4.56 -16.60
N ARG A 217 16.32 -5.49 -17.36
CA ARG A 217 17.01 -6.13 -18.51
C ARG A 217 17.50 -5.07 -19.49
N ALA A 218 16.61 -4.19 -19.95
CA ALA A 218 16.95 -3.15 -20.93
C ALA A 218 18.06 -2.20 -20.41
N LEU A 219 18.06 -1.89 -19.11
CA LEU A 219 19.14 -1.13 -18.46
C LEU A 219 20.45 -1.91 -18.41
N LYS A 220 20.40 -3.22 -18.11
CA LYS A 220 21.58 -4.10 -18.09
C LYS A 220 22.20 -4.30 -19.45
N GLU A 221 21.40 -4.36 -20.51
CA GLU A 221 21.88 -4.36 -21.90
C GLU A 221 22.63 -3.06 -22.27
N ARG A 222 22.44 -1.99 -21.49
CA ARG A 222 23.23 -0.74 -21.55
C ARG A 222 24.31 -0.67 -20.47
N ASN A 223 24.76 -1.81 -19.96
CA ASN A 223 25.82 -1.94 -18.97
C ASN A 223 25.56 -1.19 -17.66
N ALA A 224 24.30 -0.99 -17.28
CA ALA A 224 23.96 -0.40 -15.98
C ALA A 224 24.63 -1.16 -14.82
N GLY A 225 25.11 -0.40 -13.82
CA GLY A 225 25.72 -0.92 -12.60
C GLY A 225 24.70 -1.60 -11.69
N LYS A 226 24.62 -1.22 -10.41
CA LYS A 226 23.56 -1.78 -9.55
C LYS A 226 22.20 -1.24 -9.95
N ILE A 227 21.19 -2.11 -9.99
CA ILE A 227 19.81 -1.71 -10.22
C ILE A 227 19.02 -2.04 -8.96
N ASN A 228 18.48 -1.02 -8.30
CA ASN A 228 17.60 -1.20 -7.16
C ASN A 228 16.17 -0.83 -7.55
N VAL A 229 15.19 -1.42 -6.88
CA VAL A 229 13.77 -1.19 -7.14
C VAL A 229 13.11 -0.69 -5.87
N LEU A 230 12.33 0.37 -5.99
CA LEU A 230 11.56 0.94 -4.89
C LEU A 230 10.11 1.08 -5.33
N VAL A 231 9.23 0.34 -4.66
CA VAL A 231 7.81 0.27 -5.04
C VAL A 231 6.90 0.76 -3.94
N VAL A 232 5.82 1.43 -4.32
CA VAL A 232 4.86 1.95 -3.34
C VAL A 232 4.07 0.80 -2.70
N GLY A 233 3.51 -0.09 -3.52
CA GLY A 233 2.65 -1.17 -3.04
C GLY A 233 3.09 -2.55 -3.52
N ARG A 234 3.20 -3.53 -2.63
CA ARG A 234 3.29 -4.95 -3.04
C ARG A 234 1.88 -5.54 -3.10
N ALA A 235 1.46 -6.04 -4.26
CA ALA A 235 0.21 -6.80 -4.35
C ALA A 235 0.41 -8.23 -3.82
N ILE A 236 -0.20 -8.58 -2.70
CA ILE A 236 -0.12 -9.93 -2.13
C ILE A 236 -1.32 -10.76 -2.61
N ARG A 237 -1.08 -12.03 -2.97
CA ARG A 237 -2.15 -12.97 -3.36
C ARG A 237 -2.99 -13.35 -2.13
N TYR A 238 -4.30 -13.50 -2.30
CA TYR A 238 -5.26 -13.78 -1.22
C TYR A 238 -4.81 -14.93 -0.29
N ASN A 239 -4.24 -16.01 -0.85
CA ASN A 239 -3.86 -17.19 -0.07
C ASN A 239 -2.53 -17.07 0.71
N SER A 240 -1.74 -16.00 0.48
CA SER A 240 -0.47 -15.79 1.18
C SER A 240 -0.50 -14.62 2.17
N TRP A 241 -1.61 -13.88 2.24
CA TRP A 241 -1.77 -12.82 3.23
C TRP A 241 -2.05 -13.42 4.61
N LYS A 242 -0.98 -13.68 5.37
CA LYS A 242 -1.10 -13.70 6.83
C LYS A 242 -1.28 -12.26 7.27
N VAL A 243 -2.51 -11.92 7.67
CA VAL A 243 -2.87 -10.62 8.22
C VAL A 243 -1.82 -10.20 9.26
N PRO A 244 -1.23 -8.99 9.18
CA PRO A 244 -0.24 -8.57 10.16
C PRO A 244 -0.88 -8.65 11.56
N GLN A 245 -0.54 -9.68 12.34
CA GLN A 245 -1.19 -9.96 13.63
C GLN A 245 -0.96 -8.87 14.69
N ASN A 246 -0.06 -7.92 14.38
CA ASN A 246 0.48 -6.98 15.35
C ASN A 246 0.08 -5.52 15.10
N PHE A 247 -0.99 -5.20 14.37
CA PHE A 247 -1.42 -3.79 14.29
C PHE A 247 -1.61 -3.20 15.68
N ASP A 248 -1.10 -1.99 15.89
CA ASP A 248 -1.46 -1.23 17.09
C ASP A 248 -2.85 -0.59 16.94
N PHE A 249 -3.30 0.04 18.02
CA PHE A 249 -4.59 0.70 18.06
C PHE A 249 -4.74 1.77 16.96
N ASP A 250 -3.73 2.61 16.75
CA ASP A 250 -3.84 3.74 15.81
C ASP A 250 -3.90 3.22 14.37
N GLU A 251 -3.12 2.19 14.06
CA GLU A 251 -3.13 1.52 12.76
C GLU A 251 -4.49 0.85 12.47
N LEU A 252 -5.12 0.23 13.47
CA LEU A 252 -6.46 -0.36 13.34
C LEU A 252 -7.54 0.70 13.17
N ILE A 253 -7.48 1.79 13.95
CA ILE A 253 -8.40 2.92 13.80
C ILE A 253 -8.27 3.51 12.39
N LEU A 254 -7.05 3.71 11.90
CA LEU A 254 -6.83 4.23 10.55
C LEU A 254 -7.31 3.27 9.47
N TYR A 255 -7.09 1.97 9.68
CA TYR A 255 -7.62 0.94 8.80
C TYR A 255 -9.13 1.04 8.69
N PHE A 256 -9.86 1.09 9.80
CA PHE A 256 -11.32 1.04 9.77
C PHE A 256 -11.97 2.39 9.43
N SER A 257 -11.48 3.50 9.95
CA SER A 257 -12.18 4.79 9.88
C SER A 257 -12.13 5.47 8.52
N TYR A 258 -11.11 5.17 7.69
CA TYR A 258 -10.84 5.92 6.44
C TYR A 258 -10.73 7.44 6.68
N LEU A 259 -10.57 7.88 7.94
CA LEU A 259 -10.44 9.28 8.28
C LEU A 259 -8.96 9.64 8.18
N ASP A 260 -8.67 10.65 7.37
CA ASP A 260 -7.34 11.26 7.30
C ASP A 260 -6.91 11.64 8.73
N ILE A 261 -5.69 11.29 9.16
CA ILE A 261 -5.18 11.59 10.51
C ILE A 261 -5.40 13.06 10.88
N ASP A 262 -5.34 13.95 9.90
CA ASP A 262 -5.52 15.39 10.08
C ASP A 262 -6.98 15.83 10.24
N ARG A 263 -7.96 15.00 9.87
CA ARG A 263 -9.42 15.24 10.05
C ARG A 263 -10.05 14.39 11.16
N VAL A 264 -9.34 13.35 11.63
CA VAL A 264 -9.77 12.45 12.70
C VAL A 264 -10.16 13.23 13.96
N PRO A 265 -9.37 14.16 14.52
CA PRO A 265 -9.72 14.77 15.81
C PRO A 265 -11.01 15.59 15.72
N ARG A 266 -11.05 16.61 14.85
CA ARG A 266 -12.20 17.54 14.81
C ARG A 266 -13.53 16.87 14.47
N ILE A 267 -13.57 15.99 13.47
CA ILE A 267 -14.84 15.36 13.02
C ILE A 267 -15.34 14.32 14.02
N ILE A 268 -14.43 13.68 14.76
CA ILE A 268 -14.77 12.64 15.75
C ILE A 268 -15.11 13.29 17.09
N ASP A 269 -14.41 14.34 17.49
CA ASP A 269 -14.67 15.07 18.73
C ASP A 269 -16.07 15.70 18.75
N ASP A 270 -16.59 16.09 17.57
CA ASP A 270 -17.96 16.58 17.42
C ASP A 270 -19.04 15.49 17.61
N VAL A 271 -18.66 14.22 17.70
CA VAL A 271 -19.61 13.13 17.95
C VAL A 271 -19.95 13.06 19.44
N LYS A 272 -21.20 13.41 19.77
CA LYS A 272 -21.74 13.31 21.12
C LYS A 272 -22.31 11.92 21.39
N VAL A 273 -21.53 11.10 22.08
CA VAL A 273 -21.98 9.81 22.60
C VAL A 273 -22.86 10.06 23.82
N THR A 274 -24.13 9.66 23.75
CA THR A 274 -25.10 9.84 24.86
C THR A 274 -25.14 8.64 25.79
N GLN A 275 -24.83 7.45 25.25
CA GLN A 275 -24.72 6.22 26.01
C GLN A 275 -23.63 5.33 25.39
N LEU A 276 -22.82 4.72 26.24
CA LEU A 276 -21.83 3.70 25.85
C LEU A 276 -21.82 2.61 26.92
N GLU A 277 -22.19 1.41 26.53
CA GLU A 277 -22.25 0.24 27.39
C GLU A 277 -21.40 -0.89 26.80
N VAL A 278 -20.55 -1.48 27.64
CA VAL A 278 -19.67 -2.61 27.29
C VAL A 278 -20.11 -3.81 28.10
N LEU A 279 -20.65 -4.79 27.39
CA LEU A 279 -20.99 -6.11 27.92
C LEU A 279 -19.92 -7.11 27.49
N GLU A 280 -19.98 -8.33 28.04
CA GLU A 280 -18.98 -9.37 27.79
C GLU A 280 -18.78 -9.68 26.29
N ASP A 281 -19.87 -9.76 25.52
CA ASP A 281 -19.84 -10.07 24.08
C ASP A 281 -20.39 -8.95 23.19
N ARG A 282 -20.76 -7.80 23.77
CA ARG A 282 -21.44 -6.72 23.05
C ARG A 282 -20.96 -5.33 23.44
N ILE A 283 -20.96 -4.43 22.47
CA ILE A 283 -20.87 -2.98 22.71
C ILE A 283 -22.13 -2.33 22.17
N ILE A 284 -22.80 -1.55 23.00
CA ILE A 284 -23.98 -0.78 22.64
C ILE A 284 -23.65 0.69 22.81
N ALA A 285 -23.93 1.50 21.80
CA ALA A 285 -23.75 2.94 21.90
C ALA A 285 -24.89 3.71 21.24
N SER A 286 -25.22 4.85 21.83
CA SER A 286 -26.19 5.81 21.29
C SER A 286 -25.50 7.16 21.09
N PHE A 287 -25.91 7.87 20.04
CA PHE A 287 -25.32 9.15 19.65
C PHE A 287 -26.41 10.16 19.38
N GLN A 288 -26.17 11.40 19.80
CA GLN A 288 -26.98 12.52 19.35
C GLN A 288 -26.62 12.84 17.89
N GLY A 289 -27.59 12.75 16.99
CA GLY A 289 -27.41 13.07 15.57
C GLY A 289 -28.11 14.35 15.16
N SER A 290 -27.66 14.95 14.05
CA SER A 290 -28.28 16.14 13.47
C SER A 290 -29.61 15.83 12.77
N GLU A 291 -29.81 14.59 12.34
CA GLU A 291 -31.01 14.10 11.64
C GLU A 291 -31.79 13.08 12.51
N GLY A 292 -31.52 13.03 13.81
CA GLY A 292 -32.08 12.06 14.76
C GLY A 292 -31.01 11.19 15.43
N ASP A 293 -31.40 10.47 16.48
CA ASP A 293 -30.47 9.68 17.27
C ASP A 293 -29.98 8.44 16.53
N TYR A 294 -28.68 8.20 16.63
CA TYR A 294 -28.05 7.01 16.05
C TYR A 294 -27.83 5.95 17.11
N ARG A 295 -27.94 4.68 16.73
CA ARG A 295 -27.67 3.51 17.57
C ARG A 295 -26.59 2.68 16.93
N LEU A 296 -25.72 2.08 17.73
CA LEU A 296 -24.68 1.14 17.34
C LEU A 296 -24.77 -0.10 18.21
N LEU A 297 -24.67 -1.27 17.58
CA LEU A 297 -24.44 -2.55 18.22
C LEU A 297 -23.25 -3.23 17.57
N ILE A 298 -22.28 -3.65 18.37
CA ILE A 298 -21.20 -4.55 17.97
C ILE A 298 -21.38 -5.83 18.77
N ASP A 299 -21.73 -6.93 18.10
CA ASP A 299 -21.93 -8.26 18.67
C ASP A 299 -20.76 -9.16 18.26
N TYR A 300 -19.84 -9.40 19.18
CA TYR A 300 -18.63 -10.20 18.91
C TYR A 300 -18.93 -11.70 18.80
N LYS A 301 -19.95 -12.18 19.51
CA LYS A 301 -20.37 -13.58 19.48
C LYS A 301 -20.91 -13.96 18.11
N ASN A 302 -21.81 -13.14 17.57
CA ASN A 302 -22.42 -13.35 16.27
C ASN A 302 -21.66 -12.70 15.11
N LYS A 303 -20.61 -11.90 15.40
CA LYS A 303 -19.81 -11.15 14.43
C LYS A 303 -20.66 -10.18 13.60
N ILE A 304 -21.53 -9.44 14.27
CA ILE A 304 -22.45 -8.49 13.64
C ILE A 304 -22.13 -7.07 14.11
N ILE A 305 -22.08 -6.12 13.17
CA ILE A 305 -22.06 -4.69 13.45
C ILE A 305 -23.32 -4.07 12.85
N LYS A 306 -24.21 -3.56 13.70
CA LYS A 306 -25.41 -2.81 13.29
C LYS A 306 -25.24 -1.33 13.56
N HIS A 307 -25.59 -0.49 12.59
CA HIS A 307 -25.63 0.96 12.79
C HIS A 307 -26.60 1.62 11.80
N ASN A 308 -27.34 2.63 12.27
CA ASN A 308 -28.39 3.30 11.48
C ASN A 308 -27.97 4.68 10.95
N CYS A 309 -26.70 5.10 11.07
CA CYS A 309 -26.32 6.40 10.51
C CYS A 309 -26.25 6.34 8.98
N ARG A 310 -26.71 7.40 8.33
CA ARG A 310 -26.78 7.54 6.87
C ARG A 310 -25.46 7.22 6.16
N ASN A 311 -24.35 7.72 6.70
CA ASN A 311 -23.01 7.44 6.13
C ASN A 311 -22.64 5.96 6.26
N PHE A 312 -23.01 5.31 7.37
CA PHE A 312 -22.75 3.89 7.54
C PHE A 312 -23.55 3.08 6.52
N ILE A 313 -24.88 3.29 6.47
CA ILE A 313 -25.79 2.54 5.59
C ILE A 313 -25.37 2.68 4.12
N HIS A 314 -25.19 3.91 3.63
CA HIS A 314 -24.97 4.11 2.19
C HIS A 314 -23.50 3.93 1.75
N ASN A 315 -22.53 4.17 2.64
CA ASN A 315 -21.12 4.20 2.23
C ASN A 315 -20.25 3.16 2.94
N ARG A 316 -20.39 2.98 4.26
CA ARG A 316 -19.39 2.23 5.06
C ARG A 316 -19.71 0.75 5.20
N MET A 317 -20.99 0.41 5.28
CA MET A 317 -21.50 -0.95 5.43
C MET A 317 -21.00 -1.86 4.29
N ARG A 318 -21.21 -1.44 3.03
CA ARG A 318 -20.80 -2.20 1.83
C ARG A 318 -19.31 -2.52 1.78
N ILE A 319 -18.49 -1.66 2.36
CA ILE A 319 -17.03 -1.75 2.29
C ILE A 319 -16.40 -2.21 3.62
N LYS A 320 -17.22 -2.61 4.60
CA LYS A 320 -16.84 -3.04 5.96
C LYS A 320 -15.86 -2.05 6.64
N LYS A 321 -16.18 -0.76 6.56
CA LYS A 321 -15.44 0.34 7.21
C LYS A 321 -16.28 1.00 8.30
N PHE A 322 -15.64 1.79 9.14
CA PHE A 322 -16.30 2.53 10.22
C PHE A 322 -16.68 3.92 9.75
N CYS A 323 -17.83 4.41 10.23
CA CYS A 323 -18.15 5.82 10.16
C CYS A 323 -17.46 6.55 11.33
N LYS A 324 -17.66 7.88 11.42
CA LYS A 324 -17.13 8.67 12.55
C LYS A 324 -17.66 8.18 13.90
N HIS A 325 -18.91 7.71 13.99
CA HIS A 325 -19.52 7.25 15.24
C HIS A 325 -18.90 5.94 15.75
N LEU A 326 -18.74 4.92 14.88
CA LEU A 326 -18.02 3.69 15.25
C LEU A 326 -16.59 4.00 15.66
N THR A 327 -15.92 4.91 14.95
CA THR A 327 -14.54 5.31 15.28
C THR A 327 -14.48 6.00 16.65
N LYS A 328 -15.44 6.90 16.95
CA LYS A 328 -15.59 7.56 18.25
C LYS A 328 -15.71 6.54 19.38
N VAL A 329 -16.55 5.52 19.22
CA VAL A 329 -16.73 4.47 20.23
C VAL A 329 -15.41 3.79 20.57
N PHE A 330 -14.59 3.40 19.60
CA PHE A 330 -13.30 2.78 19.91
C PHE A 330 -12.28 3.76 20.52
N ILE A 331 -12.36 5.04 20.21
CA ILE A 331 -11.54 6.08 20.85
C ILE A 331 -11.96 6.29 22.31
N ASP A 332 -13.26 6.43 22.57
CA ASP A 332 -13.79 6.62 23.92
C ASP A 332 -13.55 5.37 24.79
N LEU A 333 -13.72 4.17 24.22
CA LEU A 333 -13.38 2.93 24.89
C LEU A 333 -11.91 2.86 25.27
N ARG A 334 -11.01 3.35 24.40
CA ARG A 334 -9.57 3.39 24.70
C ARG A 334 -9.28 4.33 25.86
N ASP A 335 -10.03 5.41 26.00
CA ASP A 335 -9.84 6.37 27.09
C ASP A 335 -10.43 5.86 28.41
N GLN A 336 -11.47 5.02 28.35
CA GLN A 336 -12.10 4.37 29.51
C GLN A 336 -11.41 3.06 29.95
N ASN A 337 -10.68 2.39 29.05
CA ASN A 337 -10.10 1.07 29.28
C ASN A 337 -8.61 1.06 28.94
N THR A 338 -7.94 -0.09 29.10
CA THR A 338 -6.56 -0.20 28.62
C THR A 338 -6.52 -0.15 27.09
N ARG A 339 -5.56 0.59 26.54
CA ARG A 339 -5.28 0.63 25.10
C ARG A 339 -5.09 -0.78 24.50
N PHE A 340 -4.57 -1.72 25.29
CA PHE A 340 -4.38 -3.11 24.90
C PHE A 340 -5.70 -3.86 24.70
N TYR A 341 -6.66 -3.68 25.62
CA TYR A 341 -7.99 -4.29 25.53
C TYR A 341 -8.71 -3.88 24.24
N VAL A 342 -8.79 -2.58 23.97
CA VAL A 342 -9.52 -2.05 22.81
C VAL A 342 -8.82 -2.41 21.49
N LYS A 343 -7.49 -2.43 21.49
CA LYS A 343 -6.72 -2.98 20.37
C LYS A 343 -7.15 -4.43 20.07
N ASN A 344 -7.28 -5.29 21.07
CA ASN A 344 -7.63 -6.70 20.85
C ASN A 344 -9.05 -6.86 20.29
N LEU A 345 -9.99 -6.03 20.70
CA LEU A 345 -11.33 -5.97 20.12
C LEU A 345 -11.29 -5.58 18.63
N LEU A 346 -10.59 -4.50 18.28
CA LEU A 346 -10.41 -4.10 16.88
C LEU A 346 -9.69 -5.18 16.06
N ASN A 347 -8.70 -5.85 16.66
CA ASN A 347 -7.92 -6.89 16.01
C ASN A 347 -8.77 -8.14 15.75
N SER A 348 -9.70 -8.49 16.64
CA SER A 348 -10.62 -9.62 16.43
C SER A 348 -11.59 -9.36 15.27
N ILE A 349 -12.06 -8.11 15.11
CA ILE A 349 -12.83 -7.69 13.94
C ILE A 349 -11.99 -7.81 12.68
N TYR A 350 -10.78 -7.28 12.72
CA TYR A 350 -9.90 -7.24 11.57
C TYR A 350 -9.46 -8.63 11.08
N LEU A 351 -9.07 -9.53 11.98
CA LEU A 351 -8.57 -10.87 11.66
C LEU A 351 -9.64 -11.80 11.06
N CYS A 352 -10.93 -11.50 11.27
CA CYS A 352 -12.06 -12.29 10.78
C CYS A 352 -13.03 -11.44 9.95
N LEU A 353 -12.56 -10.34 9.35
CA LEU A 353 -13.41 -9.33 8.72
C LEU A 353 -14.34 -9.90 7.64
N ASP A 354 -13.91 -10.94 6.93
CA ASP A 354 -14.69 -11.72 5.98
C ASP A 354 -15.96 -12.31 6.60
N ARG A 355 -15.86 -12.78 7.84
CA ARG A 355 -16.97 -13.37 8.62
C ARG A 355 -17.84 -12.35 9.35
N TRP A 356 -17.43 -11.09 9.42
CA TRP A 356 -18.23 -10.03 10.04
C TRP A 356 -19.32 -9.53 9.09
N GLU A 357 -20.54 -9.39 9.61
CA GLU A 357 -21.67 -8.82 8.89
C GLU A 357 -21.91 -7.39 9.33
N PHE A 358 -21.92 -6.46 8.38
CA PHE A 358 -22.26 -5.05 8.62
C PHE A 358 -23.68 -4.85 8.12
N LYS A 359 -24.59 -4.41 9.00
CA LYS A 359 -26.02 -4.31 8.72
C LYS A 359 -26.61 -2.98 9.19
N GLU A 360 -27.67 -2.56 8.55
CA GLU A 360 -28.58 -1.57 9.13
C GLU A 360 -29.31 -2.20 10.33
N PHE A 361 -29.88 -1.35 11.20
CA PHE A 361 -30.58 -1.82 12.39
C PHE A 361 -31.80 -2.66 12.07
#